data_AF-A0ABD7BNI5-F1
#
_entry.id   AF-A0ABD7BNI5-F1
#
_cell.length_a   1.000
_cell.length_b   1.000
_cell.length_c   1.000
_cell.angle_alpha   90.00
_cell.angle_beta   90.00
_cell.angle_gamma   90.00
#
_symmetry.space_group_name_H-M   'P 1'
#
loop_
_entity.id
_entity.type
_entity.pdbx_description
1 polymer ?
#
loop_
_entity_poly.entity_id
_entity_poly.type
_entity_poly.pdbx_seq_one_letter_code
_entity_poly.pdbx_strand_id
1 'polypeptide(L)'
;MVAYANFLRWTANFKRDEVLRHPEHDRVMLLSPMQSGRFSFALEGDTLYVGVQPFEAAWAGCMPFEAAYVSDRLYLSVESVNFMDTRMPPLALGIFVDEQGKRELMAQARFVQFVRVSVHEGYVAEVGEPCGEAFAMRSGDVVGQLRETRKVKAQQQDMGRFF
;
A
#
# COMPACT_ATOMS: atom_id res chain seq x y z
N MET A 1 -1.52 15.16 5.79
CA MET A 1 -2.16 14.90 7.12
C MET A 1 -3.53 14.24 6.99
N VAL A 2 -4.45 14.79 6.18
CA VAL A 2 -5.84 14.28 6.05
C VAL A 2 -5.90 12.85 5.50
N ALA A 3 -5.10 12.50 4.49
CA ALA A 3 -5.13 11.17 3.87
C ALA A 3 -4.74 10.04 4.84
N TYR A 4 -3.67 10.25 5.63
CA TYR A 4 -3.24 9.29 6.64
C TYR A 4 -4.26 9.15 7.78
N ALA A 5 -4.85 10.26 8.23
CA ALA A 5 -5.94 10.22 9.21
C ALA A 5 -7.19 9.50 8.65
N ASN A 6 -7.53 9.74 7.38
CA ASN A 6 -8.60 9.04 6.68
C ASN A 6 -8.29 7.55 6.55
N PHE A 7 -7.04 7.17 6.30
CA PHE A 7 -6.60 5.78 6.28
C PHE A 7 -6.74 5.13 7.66
N LEU A 8 -6.26 5.77 8.74
CA LEU A 8 -6.42 5.24 10.09
C LEU A 8 -7.90 5.09 10.46
N ARG A 9 -8.71 6.12 10.16
CA ARG A 9 -10.16 6.08 10.36
C ARG A 9 -10.80 4.95 9.55
N TRP A 10 -10.41 4.77 8.30
CA TRP A 10 -10.85 3.68 7.44
C TRP A 10 -10.54 2.32 8.09
N THR A 11 -9.29 2.08 8.51
CA THR A 11 -8.90 0.84 9.20
C THR A 11 -9.65 0.62 10.52
N ALA A 12 -10.03 1.69 11.23
CA ALA A 12 -10.76 1.61 12.49
C ALA A 12 -12.23 1.17 12.33
N ASN A 13 -12.77 1.16 11.10
CA ASN A 13 -14.11 0.62 10.83
C ASN A 13 -14.14 -0.92 10.74
N PHE A 14 -12.98 -1.56 10.73
CA PHE A 14 -12.87 -3.01 10.60
C PHE A 14 -12.67 -3.69 11.95
N LYS A 15 -13.05 -4.97 12.02
CA LYS A 15 -12.79 -5.76 13.21
C LYS A 15 -11.28 -5.99 13.38
N ARG A 16 -10.83 -6.27 14.60
CA ARG A 16 -9.39 -6.46 14.90
C ARG A 16 -8.75 -7.61 14.14
N ASP A 17 -9.52 -8.64 13.78
CA ASP A 17 -9.10 -9.80 13.00
C ASP A 17 -9.07 -9.53 11.49
N GLU A 18 -9.64 -8.42 11.03
CA GLU A 18 -9.69 -8.05 9.62
C GLU A 18 -8.50 -7.21 9.17
N VAL A 19 -7.78 -6.61 10.13
CA VAL A 19 -6.55 -5.84 9.89
C VAL A 19 -5.49 -6.27 10.89
N LEU A 20 -4.60 -7.14 10.43
CA LEU A 20 -3.55 -7.73 11.25
C LEU A 20 -2.24 -6.92 11.14
N ARG A 21 -1.36 -7.08 12.11
CA ARG A 21 0.04 -6.62 11.97
C ARG A 21 0.89 -7.76 11.42
N HIS A 22 1.84 -7.46 10.56
CA HIS A 22 2.79 -8.45 10.08
C HIS A 22 3.65 -8.95 11.25
N PRO A 23 3.88 -10.28 11.38
CA PRO A 23 4.58 -10.86 12.52
C PRO A 23 6.02 -10.33 12.67
N GLU A 24 6.65 -9.98 11.55
CA GLU A 24 8.03 -9.51 11.54
C GLU A 24 8.21 -7.98 11.59
N HIS A 25 7.12 -7.21 11.44
CA HIS A 25 7.22 -5.75 11.38
C HIS A 25 5.89 -5.04 11.70
N ASP A 26 5.83 -4.38 12.86
CA ASP A 26 4.62 -3.72 13.40
C ASP A 26 4.00 -2.62 12.51
N ARG A 27 4.77 -2.10 11.54
CA ARG A 27 4.31 -1.05 10.62
C ARG A 27 3.81 -1.59 9.28
N VAL A 28 3.75 -2.91 9.14
CA VAL A 28 3.11 -3.55 7.99
C VAL A 28 1.74 -4.02 8.45
N MET A 29 0.69 -3.41 7.91
CA MET A 29 -0.70 -3.76 8.17
C MET A 29 -1.19 -4.70 7.07
N LEU A 30 -1.75 -5.84 7.44
CA LEU A 30 -2.20 -6.88 6.53
C LEU A 30 -3.73 -6.90 6.53
N LEU A 31 -4.33 -6.70 5.36
CA LEU A 31 -5.75 -6.86 5.20
C LEU A 31 -6.12 -8.35 5.18
N SER A 32 -7.23 -8.70 5.82
CA SER A 32 -7.81 -10.04 5.66
C SER A 32 -8.23 -10.27 4.20
N PRO A 33 -8.45 -11.54 3.78
CA PRO A 33 -8.99 -11.83 2.46
C PRO A 33 -10.30 -11.07 2.18
N MET A 34 -11.17 -10.93 3.20
CA MET A 34 -12.43 -10.20 3.08
C MET A 34 -12.22 -8.71 2.79
N GLN A 35 -11.33 -8.02 3.51
CA GLN A 35 -11.06 -6.60 3.25
C GLN A 35 -10.25 -6.38 1.96
N SER A 36 -9.44 -7.36 1.58
CA SER A 36 -8.69 -7.33 0.33
C SER A 36 -9.60 -7.47 -0.90
N GLY A 37 -10.73 -8.17 -0.77
CA GLY A 37 -11.76 -8.28 -1.82
C GLY A 37 -12.45 -6.96 -2.19
N ARG A 38 -12.17 -5.88 -1.45
CA ARG A 38 -12.65 -4.52 -1.77
C ARG A 38 -11.84 -3.85 -2.89
N PHE A 39 -10.69 -4.43 -3.23
CA PHE A 39 -9.81 -3.96 -4.30
C PHE A 39 -9.96 -4.84 -5.53
N SER A 40 -9.92 -4.23 -6.70
CA SER A 40 -9.87 -4.92 -7.98
C SER A 40 -8.53 -4.65 -8.67
N PHE A 41 -8.13 -5.55 -9.57
CA PHE A 41 -6.83 -5.47 -10.21
C PHE A 41 -6.97 -5.66 -11.72
N ALA A 42 -6.27 -4.82 -12.48
CA ALA A 42 -6.11 -4.97 -13.91
C ALA A 42 -4.68 -4.62 -14.30
N LEU A 43 -4.15 -5.29 -15.32
CA LEU A 43 -2.81 -5.02 -15.85
C LEU A 43 -2.96 -4.51 -17.29
N GLU A 44 -2.36 -3.36 -17.58
CA GLU A 44 -2.30 -2.81 -18.93
C GLU A 44 -0.86 -2.37 -19.22
N GLY A 45 -0.19 -3.07 -20.14
CA GLY A 45 1.23 -2.88 -20.40
C GLY A 45 2.06 -3.01 -19.12
N ASP A 46 2.78 -1.95 -18.77
CA ASP A 46 3.66 -1.90 -17.60
C ASP A 46 2.96 -1.35 -16.34
N THR A 47 1.64 -1.12 -16.38
CA THR A 47 0.91 -0.50 -15.27
C THR A 47 -0.08 -1.47 -14.64
N LEU A 48 0.04 -1.68 -13.33
CA LEU A 48 -0.96 -2.32 -12.50
C LEU A 48 -1.97 -1.27 -12.04
N TYR A 49 -3.21 -1.40 -12.48
CA TYR A 49 -4.32 -0.64 -11.94
C TYR A 49 -4.90 -1.33 -10.71
N VAL A 50 -5.04 -0.55 -9.64
CA VAL A 50 -5.72 -0.98 -8.42
C VAL A 50 -7.03 -0.22 -8.32
N GLY A 51 -8.13 -0.92 -8.58
CA GLY A 51 -9.46 -0.36 -8.51
C GLY A 51 -9.91 -0.19 -7.06
N VAL A 52 -10.30 1.03 -6.70
CA VAL A 52 -10.76 1.42 -5.37
C VAL A 52 -12.19 1.96 -5.42
N GLN A 53 -13.03 1.52 -4.49
CA GLN A 53 -14.39 2.05 -4.33
C GLN A 53 -14.35 3.44 -3.65
N PRO A 54 -15.45 4.21 -3.63
CA PRO A 54 -15.46 5.57 -3.06
C PRO A 54 -14.96 5.66 -1.61
N PHE A 55 -15.16 4.62 -0.80
CA PHE A 55 -14.71 4.58 0.59
C PHE A 55 -13.19 4.49 0.72
N GLU A 56 -12.53 3.65 -0.08
CA GLU A 56 -11.07 3.52 -0.15
C GLU A 56 -10.42 4.71 -0.85
N ALA A 57 -11.08 5.24 -1.89
CA ALA A 57 -10.59 6.39 -2.66
C ALA A 57 -10.39 7.65 -1.79
N ALA A 58 -11.08 7.76 -0.65
CA ALA A 58 -10.95 8.86 0.31
C ALA A 58 -9.56 8.99 0.96
N TRP A 59 -8.75 7.93 0.90
CA TRP A 59 -7.35 7.95 1.35
C TRP A 59 -6.36 7.51 0.25
N ALA A 60 -6.73 6.58 -0.63
CA ALA A 60 -5.80 5.96 -1.57
C ALA A 60 -5.13 6.97 -2.52
N GLY A 61 -5.91 7.88 -3.13
CA GLY A 61 -5.38 8.85 -4.09
C GLY A 61 -4.57 10.01 -3.45
N CYS A 62 -4.61 10.17 -2.14
CA CYS A 62 -3.94 11.27 -1.43
C CYS A 62 -2.84 10.77 -0.48
N MET A 63 -2.70 9.45 -0.33
CA MET A 63 -1.60 8.85 0.43
C MET A 63 -0.33 8.91 -0.43
N PRO A 64 0.80 9.37 0.12
CA PRO A 64 2.04 9.50 -0.63
C PRO A 64 2.74 8.14 -0.71
N PHE A 65 2.23 7.24 -1.55
CA PHE A 65 2.88 5.96 -1.80
C PHE A 65 4.15 6.17 -2.62
N GLU A 66 5.29 5.64 -2.17
CA GLU A 66 6.54 5.74 -2.92
C GLU A 66 6.87 4.45 -3.67
N ALA A 67 6.33 3.32 -3.23
CA ALA A 67 6.57 2.04 -3.88
C ALA A 67 5.47 1.01 -3.60
N ALA A 68 5.35 0.06 -4.53
CA ALA A 68 4.68 -1.21 -4.34
C ALA A 68 5.67 -2.37 -4.41
N TYR A 69 5.33 -3.48 -3.76
CA TYR A 69 6.06 -4.74 -3.81
C TYR A 69 5.06 -5.89 -3.91
N VAL A 70 5.40 -6.94 -4.67
CA VAL A 70 4.57 -8.15 -4.75
C VAL A 70 5.36 -9.33 -4.22
N SER A 71 4.84 -10.01 -3.20
CA SER A 71 5.38 -11.26 -2.69
C SER A 71 4.27 -12.28 -2.42
N ASP A 72 3.87 -12.49 -1.15
CA ASP A 72 2.66 -13.23 -0.79
C ASP A 72 1.40 -12.36 -0.95
N ARG A 73 1.59 -11.04 -0.97
CA ARG A 73 0.57 -9.99 -1.06
C ARG A 73 1.06 -8.86 -1.96
N LEU A 74 0.14 -7.99 -2.36
CA LEU A 74 0.52 -6.68 -2.90
C LEU A 74 0.72 -5.72 -1.73
N TYR A 75 1.94 -5.26 -1.52
CA TYR A 75 2.29 -4.30 -0.48
C TYR A 75 2.42 -2.91 -1.07
N LEU A 76 1.73 -1.95 -0.47
CA LEU A 76 1.81 -0.53 -0.83
C LEU A 76 2.52 0.20 0.32
N SER A 77 3.68 0.78 0.04
CA SER A 77 4.52 1.41 1.06
C SER A 77 4.42 2.93 1.03
N VAL A 78 4.34 3.51 2.23
CA VAL A 78 4.47 4.93 2.54
C VAL A 78 5.68 5.11 3.46
N GLU A 79 6.62 5.98 3.10
CA GLU A 79 7.75 6.35 3.92
C GLU A 79 7.34 7.36 5.00
N SER A 80 8.27 7.70 5.90
CA SER A 80 7.97 8.68 6.93
C SER A 80 7.79 10.06 6.30
N VAL A 81 6.57 10.58 6.33
CA VAL A 81 6.29 11.94 5.90
C VAL A 81 6.49 12.88 7.07
N ASN A 82 7.42 13.83 6.93
CA ASN A 82 7.54 14.95 7.85
C ASN A 82 6.50 16.01 7.46
N PHE A 83 5.62 16.39 8.38
CA PHE A 83 4.68 17.47 8.16
C PHE A 83 4.66 18.40 9.37
N MET A 84 5.18 19.62 9.19
CA MET A 84 5.38 20.57 10.29
C MET A 84 6.13 19.90 11.46
N ASP A 85 5.59 19.97 12.68
CA ASP A 85 6.19 19.41 13.89
C ASP A 85 5.81 17.93 14.15
N THR A 86 5.04 17.30 13.24
CA THR A 86 4.60 15.91 13.42
C THR A 86 5.15 15.01 12.31
N ARG A 87 5.84 13.94 12.72
CA ARG A 87 6.34 12.91 11.81
C ARG A 87 5.36 11.75 11.76
N MET A 88 4.82 11.48 10.57
CA MET A 88 4.05 10.25 10.37
C MET A 88 5.02 9.08 10.21
N PRO A 89 4.80 7.96 10.93
CA PRO A 89 5.66 6.80 10.78
C PRO A 89 5.46 6.20 9.37
N PRO A 90 6.51 5.59 8.79
CA PRO A 90 6.36 4.74 7.63
C PRO A 90 5.31 3.66 7.88
N LEU A 91 4.60 3.28 6.84
CA LEU A 91 3.55 2.27 6.88
C LEU A 91 3.60 1.46 5.58
N ALA A 92 3.36 0.15 5.65
CA ALA A 92 3.01 -0.61 4.46
C ALA A 92 1.65 -1.28 4.64
N LEU A 93 0.85 -1.30 3.58
CA LEU A 93 -0.44 -1.98 3.51
C LEU A 93 -0.33 -3.21 2.62
N GLY A 94 -0.54 -4.41 3.18
CA GLY A 94 -0.55 -5.68 2.44
C GLY A 94 -1.96 -6.10 2.06
N ILE A 95 -2.26 -6.07 0.76
CA ILE A 95 -3.54 -6.52 0.18
C ILE A 95 -3.38 -7.98 -0.24
N PHE A 96 -4.26 -8.85 0.26
CA PHE A 96 -4.24 -10.27 -0.06
C PHE A 96 -4.59 -10.52 -1.53
N VAL A 97 -3.72 -11.26 -2.21
CA VAL A 97 -3.92 -11.76 -3.57
C VAL A 97 -3.70 -13.26 -3.49
N ASP A 98 -4.74 -14.07 -3.66
CA ASP A 98 -4.68 -15.51 -3.36
C ASP A 98 -3.84 -16.30 -4.38
N GLU A 99 -4.11 -16.07 -5.67
CA GLU A 99 -3.52 -16.83 -6.75
C GLU A 99 -2.08 -16.40 -7.04
N GLN A 100 -1.15 -17.36 -7.00
CA GLN A 100 0.25 -17.14 -7.33
C GLN A 100 0.45 -16.59 -8.74
N GLY A 101 -0.26 -17.14 -9.74
CA GLY A 101 -0.16 -16.66 -11.12
C GLY A 101 -0.56 -15.19 -11.27
N LYS A 102 -1.57 -14.73 -10.52
CA LYS A 102 -1.94 -13.30 -10.48
C LYS A 102 -0.81 -12.45 -9.90
N ARG A 103 -0.17 -12.91 -8.81
CA ARG A 103 0.97 -12.21 -8.20
C ARG A 103 2.16 -12.14 -9.16
N GLU A 104 2.48 -13.22 -9.87
CA GLU A 104 3.55 -13.25 -10.88
C GLU A 104 3.28 -12.29 -12.05
N LEU A 105 2.02 -12.16 -12.48
CA LEU A 105 1.62 -11.17 -13.48
C LEU A 105 1.73 -9.73 -12.94
N MET A 106 1.25 -9.48 -11.71
CA MET A 106 1.36 -8.17 -11.06
C MET A 106 2.81 -7.73 -10.90
N ALA A 107 3.71 -8.66 -10.57
CA ALA A 107 5.13 -8.40 -10.39
C ALA A 107 5.85 -7.93 -11.67
N GLN A 108 5.25 -8.11 -12.85
CA GLN A 108 5.77 -7.62 -14.13
C GLN A 108 5.48 -6.13 -14.37
N ALA A 109 4.53 -5.55 -13.62
CA ALA A 109 4.26 -4.12 -13.70
C ALA A 109 5.47 -3.31 -13.23
N ARG A 110 5.67 -2.12 -13.82
CA ARG A 110 6.63 -1.12 -13.39
C ARG A 110 5.99 0.00 -12.57
N PHE A 111 4.69 0.19 -12.73
CA PHE A 111 3.93 1.24 -12.05
C PHE A 111 2.65 0.68 -11.43
N VAL A 112 2.20 1.33 -10.37
CA VAL A 112 0.89 1.12 -9.77
C VAL A 112 0.12 2.42 -9.85
N GLN A 113 -1.12 2.36 -10.34
CA GLN A 113 -2.02 3.50 -10.44
C GLN A 113 -3.37 3.11 -9.82
N PHE A 114 -3.88 3.92 -8.89
CA PHE A 114 -5.25 3.73 -8.43
C PHE A 114 -6.24 4.28 -9.45
N VAL A 115 -7.34 3.57 -9.63
CA VAL A 115 -8.50 4.00 -10.43
C VAL A 115 -9.77 3.86 -9.62
N ARG A 116 -10.70 4.80 -9.77
CA ARG A 116 -12.00 4.68 -9.10
C ARG A 116 -12.84 3.63 -9.80
N VAL A 117 -13.52 2.78 -9.03
CA VAL A 117 -14.43 1.78 -9.59
C VAL A 117 -15.78 1.78 -8.88
N SER A 118 -16.83 1.49 -9.64
CA SER A 118 -18.17 1.17 -9.12
C SER A 118 -18.37 -0.33 -9.23
N VAL A 119 -18.70 -0.99 -8.11
CA VAL A 119 -18.94 -2.44 -8.06
C VAL A 119 -20.43 -2.69 -7.86
N HIS A 120 -21.03 -3.51 -8.72
CA HIS A 120 -22.41 -3.97 -8.62
C HIS A 120 -22.41 -5.50 -8.69
N GLU A 121 -23.11 -6.14 -7.76
CA GLU A 121 -23.25 -7.61 -7.70
C GLU A 121 -21.91 -8.39 -7.71
N GLY A 122 -20.85 -7.79 -7.16
CA GLY A 122 -19.52 -8.39 -7.10
C GLY A 122 -18.66 -8.20 -8.36
N TYR A 123 -19.15 -7.46 -9.36
CA TYR A 123 -18.43 -7.15 -10.59
C TYR A 123 -18.15 -5.65 -10.71
N VAL A 124 -17.00 -5.30 -11.30
CA VAL A 124 -16.70 -3.91 -11.68
C VAL A 124 -17.64 -3.53 -12.82
N ALA A 125 -18.57 -2.61 -12.54
CA ALA A 125 -19.55 -2.12 -13.51
C ALA A 125 -19.03 -0.89 -14.26
N GLU A 126 -18.27 -0.04 -13.57
CA GLU A 126 -17.71 1.19 -14.15
C GLU A 126 -16.29 1.40 -13.64
N VAL A 127 -15.45 1.92 -14.53
CA VAL A 127 -14.08 2.38 -14.24
C VAL A 127 -14.05 3.88 -14.50
N GLY A 128 -13.76 4.64 -13.46
CA GLY A 128 -13.61 6.09 -13.53
C GLY A 128 -12.18 6.53 -13.77
N GLU A 129 -11.92 7.80 -13.50
CA GLU A 129 -10.58 8.38 -13.67
C GLU A 129 -9.56 7.83 -12.66
N PRO A 130 -8.26 7.84 -13.02
CA PRO A 130 -7.17 7.63 -12.08
C PRO A 130 -7.26 8.57 -10.88
N CYS A 131 -6.90 8.08 -9.68
CA CYS A 131 -6.82 8.91 -8.49
C CYS A 131 -5.42 8.85 -7.86
N GLY A 132 -4.85 10.03 -7.60
CA GLY A 132 -3.46 10.15 -7.13
C GLY A 132 -2.44 9.90 -8.22
N GLU A 133 -1.17 10.10 -7.87
CA GLU A 133 -0.05 9.86 -8.78
C GLU A 133 0.32 8.37 -8.83
N ALA A 134 0.76 7.91 -10.01
CA ALA A 134 1.33 6.58 -10.15
C ALA A 134 2.65 6.47 -9.36
N PHE A 135 2.89 5.31 -8.78
CA PHE A 135 4.11 5.03 -8.01
C PHE A 135 4.77 3.73 -8.47
N ALA A 136 6.06 3.58 -8.19
CA ALA A 136 6.85 2.50 -8.77
C ALA A 136 6.53 1.14 -8.16
N MET A 137 6.39 0.11 -8.99
CA MET A 137 6.52 -1.28 -8.57
C MET A 137 8.00 -1.61 -8.45
N ARG A 138 8.43 -2.07 -7.28
CA ARG A 138 9.82 -2.45 -7.02
C ARG A 138 9.95 -3.96 -6.82
N SER A 139 11.07 -4.50 -7.26
CA SER A 139 11.44 -5.89 -7.02
C SER A 139 11.85 -6.12 -5.57
N GLY A 140 11.56 -7.32 -5.04
CA GLY A 140 11.97 -7.75 -3.70
C GLY A 140 10.82 -7.77 -2.71
N ASP A 141 11.16 -7.83 -1.42
CA ASP A 141 10.20 -7.92 -0.32
C ASP A 141 10.17 -6.62 0.50
N VAL A 142 8.96 -6.14 0.80
CA VAL A 142 8.73 -4.93 1.58
C VAL A 142 9.33 -5.03 2.98
N VAL A 143 9.34 -6.23 3.58
CA VAL A 143 9.89 -6.42 4.93
C VAL A 143 11.41 -6.29 4.90
N GLY A 144 12.07 -6.86 3.89
CA GLY A 144 13.50 -6.68 3.63
C GLY A 144 13.87 -5.21 3.49
N GLN A 145 13.15 -4.47 2.63
CA GLN A 145 13.41 -3.06 2.38
C GLN A 145 13.17 -2.17 3.63
N LEU A 146 12.10 -2.44 4.39
CA LEU A 146 11.80 -1.71 5.61
C LEU A 146 12.87 -1.96 6.69
N ARG A 147 13.44 -3.17 6.75
CA ARG A 147 14.59 -3.50 7.63
C ARG A 147 15.86 -2.77 7.20
N GLU A 148 16.18 -2.75 5.92
CA GLU A 148 17.35 -2.05 5.39
C GLU A 148 17.27 -0.54 5.63
N THR A 149 16.11 0.06 5.37
CA THR A 149 15.87 1.49 5.60
C THR A 149 16.05 1.86 7.08
N ARG A 150 15.63 1.00 8.01
CA ARG A 150 15.89 1.19 9.44
C ARG A 150 17.38 1.09 9.78
N LYS A 151 18.11 0.13 9.21
CA LYS A 151 19.56 -0.03 9.43
C LYS A 151 20.35 1.17 8.90
N VAL A 152 20.04 1.65 7.69
CA VAL A 152 20.70 2.81 7.09
C VAL A 152 20.44 4.08 7.91
N LYS A 153 19.20 4.29 8.37
CA LYS A 153 18.88 5.43 9.26
C LYS A 153 19.58 5.33 10.61
N ALA A 154 19.71 4.14 11.19
CA ALA A 154 20.46 3.94 12.43
C ALA A 154 21.96 4.26 12.25
N GLN A 155 22.58 3.76 11.16
CA GLN A 155 23.98 4.04 10.85
C GLN A 155 24.24 5.53 10.60
N GLN A 156 23.32 6.24 9.92
CA GLN A 156 23.44 7.69 9.72
C GLN A 156 23.31 8.48 11.03
N GLN A 157 22.44 8.05 11.95
CA GLN A 157 22.30 8.67 13.27
C GLN A 157 23.53 8.43 14.16
N ASP A 158 24.16 7.26 14.03
CA ASP A 158 25.43 6.97 14.73
C ASP A 158 26.57 7.80 14.16
N MET A 159 26.69 7.94 12.83
CA MET A 159 27.71 8.80 12.21
C MET A 159 27.55 10.28 12.60
N GLY A 160 26.32 10.79 12.73
CA GLY A 160 26.05 12.16 13.18
C GLY A 160 26.34 12.42 14.66
N ARG A 161 26.68 11.39 15.46
CA ARG A 161 27.16 11.55 16.85
C ARG A 161 28.69 11.67 16.94
N PHE A 162 29.41 11.38 15.87
CA PHE A 162 30.87 11.45 15.80
C PHE A 162 31.41 12.68 15.05
N PHE A 163 30.53 13.59 14.63
CA PHE A 163 30.87 14.89 14.04
C PHE A 163 30.21 16.04 14.82
#